data_AF-A0A523TDJ0-F1
#
_entry.id   AF-A0A523TDJ0-F1
#
_cell.length_a   1.000
_cell.length_b   1.000
_cell.length_c   1.000
_cell.angle_alpha   90.00
_cell.angle_beta   90.00
_cell.angle_gamma   90.00
#
_symmetry.space_group_name_H-M   'P 1'
#
loop_
_entity.id
_entity.type
_entity.pdbx_description
1 polymer ?
#
loop_
_entity_poly.entity_id
_entity_poly.type
_entity_poly.pdbx_seq_one_letter_code
_entity_poly.pdbx_strand_id
1 'polypeptide(L)'
;MGTSSSNLAFQSDVVYNPSSQVVKAGSILNVTLTDGWNEGTRYYFIVGTEEGLSIPFSRECPIYGIGFMQTKEVAITEMNFLGTITADKNITIAVTNTGTSAVTISIIKVNGATISTVTGDTTLDAGASGTIVITSAWTAGNKYSVNFFATDGTLIGSYTATA
;
A
#
# COMPACT_ATOMS: atom_id res chain seq x y z
N MET A 1 -6.45 -13.00 42.58
CA MET A 1 -7.27 -11.86 42.11
C MET A 1 -6.79 -11.49 40.72
N GLY A 2 -7.60 -11.65 39.70
CA GLY A 2 -7.29 -11.21 38.34
C GLY A 2 -8.46 -10.35 37.85
N THR A 3 -8.26 -9.04 37.77
CA THR A 3 -9.25 -8.12 37.22
C THR A 3 -9.12 -8.14 35.70
N SER A 4 -9.93 -8.94 35.01
CA SER A 4 -10.12 -8.79 33.57
C SER A 4 -11.03 -7.58 33.34
N SER A 5 -10.45 -6.38 33.39
CA SER A 5 -11.12 -5.19 32.84
C SER A 5 -11.07 -5.31 31.32
N SER A 6 -12.19 -5.64 30.69
CA SER A 6 -12.36 -5.42 29.25
C SER A 6 -12.18 -3.93 29.01
N ASN A 7 -11.10 -3.55 28.34
CA ASN A 7 -10.76 -2.17 27.94
C ASN A 7 -11.68 -1.64 26.84
N LEU A 8 -12.99 -1.94 26.93
CA LEU A 8 -14.00 -1.44 26.03
C LEU A 8 -14.17 0.06 26.27
N ALA A 9 -13.85 0.85 25.26
CA ALA A 9 -14.13 2.28 25.24
C ALA A 9 -15.51 2.51 24.60
N PHE A 10 -16.33 3.36 25.23
CA PHE A 10 -17.57 3.81 24.62
C PHE A 10 -17.25 4.78 23.49
N GLN A 11 -17.84 4.56 22.31
CA GLN A 11 -17.67 5.42 21.15
C GLN A 11 -18.79 6.45 21.13
N SER A 12 -18.46 7.74 21.28
CA SER A 12 -19.43 8.84 21.26
C SER A 12 -19.71 9.37 19.85
N ASP A 13 -18.78 9.18 18.91
CA ASP A 13 -18.83 9.73 17.55
C ASP A 13 -19.34 8.71 16.53
N VAL A 14 -20.50 8.12 16.82
CA VAL A 14 -21.16 7.13 15.95
C VAL A 14 -22.16 7.82 15.04
N VAL A 15 -22.02 7.63 13.72
CA VAL A 15 -22.95 8.17 12.71
C VAL A 15 -23.78 7.03 12.13
N TYR A 16 -25.08 7.25 12.02
CA TYR A 16 -26.05 6.28 11.50
C TYR A 16 -26.61 6.75 10.15
N ASN A 17 -26.72 5.83 9.19
CA ASN A 17 -27.43 6.06 7.93
C ASN A 17 -28.36 4.88 7.58
N PRO A 18 -29.70 5.06 7.66
CA PRO A 18 -30.40 6.30 8.00
C PRO A 18 -30.11 6.79 9.42
N SER A 19 -30.32 8.08 9.71
CA SER A 19 -30.03 8.67 11.03
C SER A 19 -30.82 8.07 12.20
N SER A 20 -31.86 7.29 11.88
CA SER A 20 -32.58 6.46 12.84
C SER A 20 -31.79 5.19 13.16
N GLN A 21 -31.53 4.98 14.46
CA GLN A 21 -30.96 3.73 14.96
C GLN A 21 -31.95 2.55 14.93
N VAL A 22 -33.23 2.84 14.71
CA VAL A 22 -34.28 1.82 14.56
C VAL A 22 -34.28 1.29 13.13
N VAL A 23 -34.10 -0.02 13.00
CA VAL A 23 -34.07 -0.73 11.71
C VAL A 23 -35.32 -1.59 11.57
N LYS A 24 -36.00 -1.47 10.43
CA LYS A 24 -37.10 -2.39 10.09
C LYS A 24 -36.52 -3.74 9.66
N ALA A 25 -37.25 -4.82 9.92
CA ALA A 25 -36.89 -6.14 9.42
C ALA A 25 -36.65 -6.11 7.90
N GLY A 26 -35.54 -6.70 7.45
CA GLY A 26 -35.13 -6.71 6.04
C GLY A 26 -34.52 -5.41 5.51
N SER A 27 -34.33 -4.38 6.34
CA SER A 27 -33.65 -3.13 5.98
C SER A 27 -32.18 -3.14 6.41
N ILE A 28 -31.40 -2.21 5.85
CA ILE A 28 -29.97 -2.01 6.20
C ILE A 28 -29.83 -0.71 6.99
N LEU A 29 -29.07 -0.77 8.08
CA LEU A 29 -28.54 0.39 8.80
C LEU A 29 -27.04 0.40 8.66
N ASN A 30 -26.49 1.47 8.08
CA ASN A 30 -25.06 1.70 8.04
C ASN A 30 -24.65 2.44 9.30
N VAL A 31 -23.63 1.92 9.99
CA VAL A 31 -23.06 2.51 11.21
C VAL A 31 -21.61 2.86 10.93
N THR A 32 -21.25 4.12 11.11
CA THR A 32 -19.90 4.64 10.89
C THR A 32 -19.28 5.06 12.22
N LEU A 33 -18.08 4.56 12.48
CA LEU A 33 -17.28 4.85 13.68
C LEU A 33 -16.06 5.66 13.27
N THR A 34 -15.85 6.82 13.89
CA THR A 34 -14.67 7.66 13.66
C THR A 34 -13.77 7.58 14.89
N ASP A 35 -12.56 7.04 14.71
CA ASP A 35 -11.56 6.95 15.78
C ASP A 35 -10.14 7.04 15.17
N GLY A 36 -9.13 7.26 16.00
CA GLY A 36 -7.71 7.26 15.64
C GLY A 36 -7.16 5.84 15.47
N TRP A 37 -7.65 5.12 14.45
CA TRP A 37 -7.23 3.74 14.18
C TRP A 37 -5.73 3.65 13.88
N ASN A 38 -5.01 2.81 14.62
CA ASN A 38 -3.60 2.54 14.43
C ASN A 38 -3.40 1.30 13.55
N GLU A 39 -2.44 1.38 12.63
CA GLU A 39 -2.07 0.28 11.76
C GLU A 39 -1.57 -0.95 12.56
N GLY A 40 -1.84 -2.16 12.03
CA GLY A 40 -1.43 -3.43 12.65
C GLY A 40 -2.17 -3.78 13.95
N THR A 41 -3.08 -2.92 14.42
CA THR A 41 -3.83 -3.15 15.65
C THR A 41 -5.15 -3.84 15.34
N ARG A 42 -5.47 -4.89 16.11
CA ARG A 42 -6.75 -5.60 16.01
C ARG A 42 -7.76 -4.93 16.95
N TYR A 43 -8.90 -4.57 16.39
CA TYR A 43 -10.00 -3.95 17.12
C TYR A 43 -11.17 -4.93 17.27
N TYR A 44 -11.85 -4.82 18.40
CA TYR A 44 -13.02 -5.63 18.74
C TYR A 44 -14.20 -4.71 19.02
N PHE A 45 -15.35 -5.05 18.45
CA PHE A 45 -16.57 -4.25 18.57
C PHE A 45 -17.67 -5.08 19.21
N ILE A 46 -18.44 -4.46 20.10
CA ILE A 46 -19.67 -5.02 20.64
C ILE A 46 -20.77 -4.00 20.34
N VAL A 47 -21.84 -4.46 19.70
CA VAL A 47 -23.04 -3.66 19.48
C VAL A 47 -24.07 -4.09 20.51
N GLY A 48 -24.35 -3.20 21.47
CA GLY A 48 -25.45 -3.34 22.42
C GLY A 48 -26.70 -2.65 21.91
N THR A 49 -27.87 -3.21 22.21
CA THR A 49 -29.15 -2.51 22.01
C THR A 49 -29.61 -1.86 23.32
N GLU A 50 -30.47 -0.84 23.24
CA GLU A 50 -31.01 -0.15 24.42
C GLU A 50 -31.75 -1.10 25.38
N GLU A 51 -32.31 -2.21 24.87
CA GLU A 51 -33.00 -3.22 25.68
C GLU A 51 -32.04 -4.19 26.39
N GLY A 52 -30.72 -3.93 26.37
CA GLY A 52 -29.72 -4.79 27.01
C GLY A 52 -29.53 -6.14 26.33
N LEU A 53 -30.23 -6.38 25.22
CA LEU A 53 -30.05 -7.54 24.36
C LEU A 53 -28.77 -7.33 23.54
N SER A 54 -27.74 -8.12 23.84
CA SER A 54 -26.65 -8.33 22.91
C SER A 54 -27.23 -9.06 21.71
N ILE A 55 -27.13 -8.49 20.52
CA ILE A 55 -27.55 -9.17 19.29
C ILE A 55 -26.64 -10.39 19.14
N PRO A 56 -27.13 -11.62 19.32
CA PRO A 56 -26.28 -12.79 19.18
C PRO A 56 -26.03 -12.98 17.69
N PHE A 57 -24.80 -12.72 17.25
CA PHE A 57 -24.36 -13.16 15.93
C PHE A 57 -24.35 -14.69 15.94
N SER A 58 -25.33 -15.33 15.28
CA SER A 58 -25.60 -16.78 15.33
C SER A 58 -24.54 -17.66 14.64
N ARG A 59 -23.52 -17.01 14.11
CA ARG A 59 -22.26 -17.58 13.65
C ARG A 59 -21.23 -16.50 13.89
N GLU A 60 -19.98 -16.89 14.02
CA GLU A 60 -18.89 -16.04 13.57
C GLU A 60 -19.23 -15.64 12.12
N CYS A 61 -19.93 -14.51 11.97
CA CYS A 61 -19.96 -13.76 10.74
C CYS A 61 -18.76 -12.84 10.92
N PRO A 62 -17.56 -13.25 10.52
CA PRO A 62 -16.59 -12.23 10.25
C PRO A 62 -17.15 -11.47 9.05
N ILE A 63 -17.83 -10.36 9.30
CA ILE A 63 -17.59 -9.22 8.42
C ILE A 63 -16.14 -8.84 8.72
N TYR A 64 -15.22 -9.58 8.11
CA TYR A 64 -13.85 -9.11 7.98
C TYR A 64 -14.02 -7.83 7.19
N GLY A 65 -13.91 -6.68 7.88
CA GLY A 65 -13.99 -5.40 7.23
C GLY A 65 -13.17 -5.43 5.95
N ILE A 66 -13.64 -4.74 4.92
CA ILE A 66 -12.82 -4.50 3.73
C ILE A 66 -11.70 -3.57 4.20
N GLY A 67 -10.65 -4.17 4.75
CA GLY A 67 -9.39 -3.50 5.01
C GLY A 67 -8.70 -3.36 3.67
N PHE A 68 -8.63 -2.15 3.15
CA PHE A 68 -7.68 -1.86 2.08
C PHE A 68 -6.29 -1.92 2.70
N MET A 69 -5.53 -2.98 2.39
CA MET A 69 -4.13 -3.02 2.77
C MET A 69 -3.40 -1.89 2.04
N GLN A 70 -2.63 -1.11 2.78
CA GLN A 70 -1.72 -0.16 2.17
C GLN A 70 -0.73 -0.90 1.29
N THR A 71 -0.63 -0.53 0.01
CA THR A 71 0.29 -1.16 -0.93
C THR A 71 1.43 -0.21 -1.28
N LYS A 72 2.63 -0.78 -1.36
CA LYS A 72 3.82 -0.12 -1.92
C LYS A 72 4.14 -0.83 -3.23
N GLU A 73 3.78 -0.20 -4.34
CA GLU A 73 3.92 -0.80 -5.66
C GLU A 73 4.35 0.27 -6.66
N VAL A 74 5.36 -0.05 -7.46
CA VAL A 74 5.89 0.82 -8.51
C VAL A 74 5.74 0.12 -9.84
N ALA A 75 4.90 0.68 -10.71
CA ALA A 75 4.85 0.31 -12.10
C ALA A 75 6.00 1.01 -12.85
N ILE A 76 6.73 0.24 -13.64
CA ILE A 76 7.69 0.77 -14.62
C ILE A 76 6.96 0.84 -15.96
N THR A 77 6.75 2.06 -16.45
CA THR A 77 5.96 2.31 -17.67
C THR A 77 6.83 2.33 -18.91
N GLU A 78 8.10 2.70 -18.77
CA GLU A 78 9.05 2.80 -19.89
C GLU A 78 10.49 2.58 -19.41
N MET A 79 11.32 2.00 -20.28
CA MET A 79 12.76 1.84 -20.08
C MET A 79 13.49 2.16 -21.37
N ASN A 80 14.30 3.22 -21.34
CA ASN A 80 15.04 3.73 -22.49
C ASN A 80 16.54 3.62 -22.26
N PHE A 81 17.25 3.14 -23.28
CA PHE A 81 18.71 3.03 -23.30
C PHE A 81 19.27 4.20 -24.09
N LEU A 82 19.95 5.11 -23.39
CA LEU A 82 20.46 6.36 -23.96
C LEU A 82 21.99 6.38 -23.95
N GLY A 83 22.58 7.17 -24.83
CA GLY A 83 24.03 7.30 -24.99
C GLY A 83 24.59 6.46 -26.14
N THR A 84 25.77 6.84 -26.64
CA THR A 84 26.45 6.18 -27.75
C THR A 84 27.86 5.74 -27.40
N ILE A 85 28.47 6.36 -26.39
CA ILE A 85 29.81 6.06 -25.89
C ILE A 85 29.72 5.54 -24.45
N THR A 86 30.70 4.79 -23.97
CA THR A 86 30.61 4.18 -22.62
C THR A 86 30.38 5.20 -21.50
N ALA A 87 30.87 6.44 -21.66
CA ALA A 87 30.76 7.49 -20.65
C ALA A 87 29.39 8.19 -20.57
N ASP A 88 28.57 8.13 -21.63
CA ASP A 88 27.25 8.79 -21.70
C ASP A 88 26.09 7.79 -21.65
N LYS A 89 26.39 6.51 -21.42
CA LYS A 89 25.41 5.43 -21.42
C LYS A 89 24.61 5.37 -20.13
N ASN A 90 23.29 5.50 -20.30
CA ASN A 90 22.32 5.57 -19.22
C ASN A 90 21.15 4.63 -19.51
N ILE A 91 20.51 4.13 -18.45
CA ILE A 91 19.18 3.53 -18.53
C ILE A 91 18.23 4.50 -17.83
N THR A 92 17.30 5.07 -18.58
CA THR A 92 16.27 5.99 -18.07
C THR A 92 14.96 5.22 -17.92
N ILE A 93 14.34 5.32 -16.76
CA ILE A 93 13.16 4.54 -16.40
C ILE A 93 12.05 5.48 -15.96
N ALA A 94 10.92 5.42 -16.66
CA ALA A 94 9.70 6.10 -16.24
C ALA A 94 8.94 5.19 -15.26
N VAL A 95 8.51 5.79 -14.15
CA VAL A 95 7.90 5.07 -13.04
C VAL A 95 6.63 5.76 -12.58
N THR A 96 5.71 4.98 -12.04
CA THR A 96 4.50 5.45 -11.36
C THR A 96 4.29 4.64 -10.10
N ASN A 97 4.06 5.31 -8.97
CA ASN A 97 3.60 4.64 -7.76
C ASN A 97 2.11 4.30 -7.91
N THR A 98 1.81 3.03 -8.16
CA THR A 98 0.43 2.52 -8.28
C THR A 98 -0.14 2.05 -6.95
N GLY A 99 0.68 2.09 -5.89
CA GLY A 99 0.25 1.80 -4.54
C GLY A 99 -0.58 2.92 -3.91
N THR A 100 -1.09 2.64 -2.72
CA THR A 100 -1.90 3.59 -1.93
C THR A 100 -1.07 4.44 -0.97
N SER A 101 0.23 4.17 -0.86
CA SER A 101 1.13 4.82 0.09
C SER A 101 2.40 5.31 -0.60
N ALA A 102 3.06 6.32 -0.03
CA ALA A 102 4.35 6.78 -0.52
C ALA A 102 5.39 5.64 -0.52
N VAL A 103 6.22 5.60 -1.55
CA VAL A 103 7.24 4.58 -1.74
C VAL A 103 8.61 5.21 -1.95
N THR A 104 9.61 4.66 -1.27
CA THR A 104 11.02 5.02 -1.47
C THR A 104 11.75 3.82 -2.05
N ILE A 105 12.32 4.00 -3.24
CA ILE A 105 13.18 3.03 -3.91
C ILE A 105 14.59 3.18 -3.33
N SER A 106 15.02 2.21 -2.54
CA SER A 106 16.31 2.25 -1.84
C SER A 106 17.39 1.41 -2.49
N ILE A 107 17.00 0.35 -3.19
CA ILE A 107 17.95 -0.55 -3.87
C ILE A 107 17.47 -0.75 -5.30
N ILE A 108 18.39 -0.54 -6.23
CA ILE A 108 18.14 -0.77 -7.65
C ILE A 108 19.14 -1.81 -8.12
N LYS A 109 18.64 -2.86 -8.77
CA LYS A 109 19.46 -3.90 -9.37
C LYS A 109 19.27 -3.92 -10.88
N VAL A 110 20.37 -4.03 -11.62
CA VAL A 110 20.37 -4.28 -13.07
C VAL A 110 21.03 -5.63 -13.30
N ASN A 111 20.30 -6.57 -13.91
CA ASN A 111 20.73 -7.97 -14.09
C ASN A 111 21.25 -8.62 -12.79
N GLY A 112 20.61 -8.30 -11.66
CA GLY A 112 20.96 -8.81 -10.34
C GLY A 112 22.09 -8.07 -9.61
N ALA A 113 22.85 -7.20 -10.29
CA ALA A 113 23.88 -6.38 -9.67
C ALA A 113 23.29 -5.10 -9.10
N THR A 114 23.61 -4.78 -7.84
CA THR A 114 23.20 -3.53 -7.20
C THR A 114 23.94 -2.35 -7.84
N ILE A 115 23.21 -1.31 -8.23
CA ILE A 115 23.77 -0.09 -8.80
C ILE A 115 23.75 1.03 -7.77
N SER A 116 24.86 1.75 -7.63
CA SER A 116 25.01 2.87 -6.68
C SER A 116 24.90 4.24 -7.33
N THR A 117 25.07 4.33 -8.65
CA THR A 117 25.01 5.57 -9.43
C THR A 117 23.64 5.79 -10.02
N VAL A 118 22.73 6.29 -9.19
CA VAL A 118 21.34 6.58 -9.54
C VAL A 118 21.00 8.03 -9.23
N THR A 119 20.28 8.69 -10.13
CA THR A 119 19.70 10.02 -9.92
C THR A 119 18.21 10.03 -10.29
N GLY A 120 17.49 11.10 -9.94
CA GLY A 120 16.06 11.26 -10.23
C GLY A 120 15.14 10.93 -9.06
N ASP A 121 13.89 10.61 -9.37
CA ASP A 121 12.79 10.50 -8.42
C ASP A 121 12.78 9.12 -7.73
N THR A 122 13.54 9.01 -6.63
CA THR A 122 13.61 7.76 -5.84
C THR A 122 12.58 7.69 -4.72
N THR A 123 11.82 8.76 -4.49
CA THR A 123 10.67 8.76 -3.58
C THR A 123 9.46 9.32 -4.32
N LEU A 124 8.35 8.59 -4.26
CA LEU A 124 7.12 8.92 -4.97
C LEU A 124 5.94 8.85 -4.01
N ASP A 125 5.15 9.92 -3.95
CA ASP A 125 3.84 9.89 -3.29
C ASP A 125 2.88 8.92 -4.02
N ALA A 126 1.80 8.54 -3.37
CA ALA A 126 0.79 7.65 -3.98
C ALA A 126 0.22 8.27 -5.26
N GLY A 127 0.20 7.52 -6.36
CA GLY A 127 -0.25 7.98 -7.68
C GLY A 127 0.72 8.90 -8.42
N ALA A 128 1.85 9.29 -7.81
CA ALA A 128 2.84 10.13 -8.46
C ALA A 128 3.67 9.35 -9.49
N SER A 129 4.12 10.05 -10.53
CA SER A 129 5.04 9.53 -11.54
C SER A 129 6.36 10.29 -11.47
N GLY A 130 7.43 9.64 -11.91
CA GLY A 130 8.76 10.21 -11.92
C GLY A 130 9.69 9.52 -12.91
N THR A 131 10.93 10.00 -12.96
CA THR A 131 11.98 9.43 -13.79
C THR A 131 13.21 9.09 -12.96
N ILE A 132 13.74 7.89 -13.17
CA ILE A 132 14.97 7.40 -12.55
C ILE A 132 16.02 7.21 -13.64
N VAL A 133 17.23 7.72 -13.40
CA VAL A 133 18.36 7.56 -14.32
C VAL A 133 19.43 6.72 -13.64
N ILE A 134 19.77 5.60 -14.29
CA ILE A 134 20.81 4.69 -13.85
C ILE A 134 22.02 4.89 -14.77
N THR A 135 23.14 5.36 -14.21
CA THR A 135 24.41 5.42 -14.94
C THR A 135 25.01 4.03 -14.96
N SER A 136 24.89 3.34 -16.10
CA SER A 136 25.42 2.00 -16.33
C SER A 136 25.68 1.79 -17.82
N ALA A 137 26.84 1.22 -18.14
CA ALA A 137 27.12 0.80 -19.50
C ALA A 137 26.12 -0.28 -19.94
N TRP A 138 25.64 -0.17 -21.18
CA TRP A 138 24.77 -1.15 -21.83
C TRP A 138 25.24 -1.45 -23.27
N THR A 139 24.84 -2.58 -23.83
CA THR A 139 25.20 -3.02 -25.18
C THR A 139 23.92 -3.25 -25.98
N ALA A 140 23.83 -2.64 -27.16
CA ALA A 140 22.67 -2.78 -28.05
C ALA A 140 22.42 -4.26 -28.38
N GLY A 141 21.15 -4.65 -28.41
CA GLY A 141 20.70 -6.03 -28.61
C GLY A 141 20.72 -6.91 -27.35
N ASN A 142 21.32 -6.46 -26.24
CA ASN A 142 21.28 -7.21 -24.98
C ASN A 142 20.01 -6.93 -24.19
N LYS A 143 19.53 -7.95 -23.49
CA LYS A 143 18.39 -7.86 -22.57
C LYS A 143 18.85 -7.43 -21.18
N TYR A 144 18.11 -6.52 -20.56
CA TYR A 144 18.36 -6.01 -19.21
C TYR A 144 17.12 -6.14 -18.35
N SER A 145 17.28 -6.69 -17.15
CA SER A 145 16.26 -6.73 -16.10
C SER A 145 16.60 -5.70 -15.03
N VAL A 146 15.63 -4.85 -14.68
CA VAL A 146 15.75 -3.89 -13.60
C VAL A 146 14.76 -4.23 -12.50
N ASN A 147 15.24 -4.27 -11.26
CA ASN A 147 14.43 -4.54 -10.09
C ASN A 147 14.61 -3.41 -9.07
N PHE A 148 13.49 -2.92 -8.53
CA PHE A 148 13.45 -1.90 -7.49
C PHE A 148 13.01 -2.53 -6.17
N PHE A 149 13.73 -2.21 -5.11
CA PHE A 149 13.40 -2.64 -3.76
C PHE A 149 13.24 -1.45 -2.83
N ALA A 150 12.29 -1.59 -1.91
CA ALA A 150 12.12 -0.67 -0.80
C ALA A 150 13.24 -0.83 0.24
N THR A 151 13.26 0.04 1.25
CA THR A 151 14.26 0.05 2.33
C THR A 151 14.29 -1.25 3.15
N ASP A 152 13.15 -1.94 3.25
CA ASP A 152 13.02 -3.23 3.94
C ASP A 152 13.46 -4.43 3.06
N GLY A 153 13.90 -4.17 1.82
CA GLY A 153 14.31 -5.19 0.86
C GLY A 153 13.16 -5.83 0.09
N THR A 154 11.92 -5.34 0.25
CA THR A 154 10.76 -5.81 -0.53
C THR A 154 10.90 -5.41 -2.00
N LEU A 155 10.71 -6.35 -2.92
CA LEU A 155 10.61 -6.06 -4.35
C LEU A 155 9.31 -5.29 -4.62
N ILE A 156 9.42 -4.07 -5.15
CA ILE A 156 8.28 -3.16 -5.38
C ILE A 156 8.05 -2.86 -6.86
N GLY A 157 9.00 -3.21 -7.74
CA GLY A 157 8.86 -3.03 -9.18
C GLY A 157 9.91 -3.83 -9.95
N SER A 158 9.54 -4.34 -11.13
CA SER A 158 10.43 -5.10 -12.00
C SER A 158 10.07 -4.87 -13.46
N TYR A 159 11.08 -4.72 -14.32
CA TYR A 159 10.89 -4.57 -15.75
C TYR A 159 12.04 -5.19 -16.51
N THR A 160 11.80 -5.61 -17.75
CA THR A 160 12.85 -6.14 -18.62
C THR A 160 12.68 -5.63 -20.04
N ALA A 161 13.75 -5.10 -20.62
CA ALA A 161 13.77 -4.57 -21.99
C ALA A 161 15.07 -4.95 -22.71
N THR A 162 15.07 -4.81 -24.03
CA THR A 162 16.27 -4.95 -24.87
C THR A 162 16.78 -3.57 -25.25
N ALA A 163 18.09 -3.37 -25.15
CA ALA A 163 18.76 -2.13 -25.55
C ALA A 163 18.92 -1.97 -27.06
#